data_AF-A0A969HZB2-F1
#
_entry.id   AF-A0A969HZB2-F1
#
_cell.length_a   1.000
_cell.length_b   1.000
_cell.length_c   1.000
_cell.angle_alpha   90.00
_cell.angle_beta   90.00
_cell.angle_gamma   90.00
#
_symmetry.space_group_name_H-M   'P 1'
#
loop_
_entity.id
_entity.type
_entity.pdbx_description
1 polymer ?
#
loop_
_entity_poly.entity_id
_entity_poly.type
_entity_poly.pdbx_seq_one_letter_code
_entity_poly.pdbx_strand_id
1 'polypeptide(L)'
;MNIRLPLMTAALAALFALSGCNQAESPAETQADVADAQAEANQEVAEAQRDASEEVNEAQGDLRDEQRDANQQVASASGEVGEEAAAARYDVAIERAEGEHKVATEKCEALAGGEQEACKERADSNLELAKEAAKRDRDAATVNR
;
A
#
# COMPACT_ATOMS: atom_id res chain seq x y z
N MET A 1 -20.63 -18.91 -15.64
CA MET A 1 -21.01 -19.26 -17.02
C MET A 1 -20.61 -20.72 -17.20
N ASN A 2 -21.60 -21.61 -17.11
CA ASN A 2 -21.42 -23.05 -16.90
C ASN A 2 -21.38 -23.76 -18.24
N ILE A 3 -20.32 -24.53 -18.51
CA ILE A 3 -20.19 -25.32 -19.74
C ILE A 3 -20.62 -26.76 -19.42
N ARG A 4 -21.57 -27.23 -20.22
CA ARG A 4 -22.29 -28.49 -20.09
C ARG A 4 -21.45 -29.67 -20.59
N LEU A 5 -21.45 -30.72 -19.78
CA LEU A 5 -20.96 -32.06 -20.06
C LEU A 5 -21.88 -32.79 -21.06
N PRO A 6 -21.34 -33.51 -22.07
CA PRO A 6 -22.07 -34.59 -22.72
C PRO A 6 -21.50 -35.96 -22.31
N LEU A 7 -22.34 -36.72 -21.64
CA LEU A 7 -22.24 -38.15 -21.43
C LEU A 7 -22.70 -38.89 -22.70
N MET A 8 -22.06 -40.02 -23.00
CA MET A 8 -22.42 -41.08 -23.97
C MET A 8 -21.98 -40.94 -25.44
N THR A 9 -21.10 -41.86 -25.88
CA THR A 9 -21.39 -42.84 -26.96
C THR A 9 -20.29 -43.91 -27.10
N ALA A 10 -20.74 -45.18 -27.17
CA ALA A 10 -20.21 -46.33 -27.94
C ALA A 10 -18.83 -46.93 -27.55
N ALA A 11 -18.72 -48.16 -27.04
CA ALA A 11 -19.03 -49.49 -27.60
C ALA A 11 -17.81 -50.17 -28.28
N LEU A 12 -17.41 -51.30 -27.66
CA LEU A 12 -16.87 -52.55 -28.20
C LEU A 12 -15.88 -52.58 -29.39
N ALA A 13 -14.90 -53.48 -29.19
CA ALA A 13 -14.21 -54.32 -30.17
C ALA A 13 -12.88 -53.79 -30.74
N ALA A 14 -11.78 -54.43 -30.35
CA ALA A 14 -11.13 -55.43 -31.20
C ALA A 14 -9.87 -55.97 -30.50
N LEU A 15 -9.84 -57.29 -30.33
CA LEU A 15 -8.65 -58.09 -30.09
C LEU A 15 -7.66 -57.84 -31.24
N PHE A 16 -6.66 -56.98 -31.03
CA PHE A 16 -5.49 -56.94 -31.90
C PHE A 16 -4.46 -57.94 -31.38
N ALA A 17 -4.18 -58.91 -32.23
CA ALA A 17 -3.17 -59.94 -32.05
C ALA A 17 -1.79 -59.32 -31.80
N LEU A 18 -1.24 -59.58 -30.62
CA LEU A 18 0.16 -59.36 -30.28
C LEU A 18 1.01 -60.42 -30.99
N SER A 19 1.43 -60.17 -32.22
CA SER A 19 2.44 -60.99 -32.91
C SER A 19 3.56 -60.14 -33.52
N GLY A 20 3.98 -59.12 -32.79
CA GLY A 20 5.09 -58.24 -33.20
C GLY A 20 5.66 -57.47 -32.04
N CYS A 21 6.41 -58.16 -31.17
CA CYS A 21 7.57 -57.67 -30.38
C CYS A 21 8.15 -58.89 -29.66
N ASN A 22 9.21 -59.49 -30.20
CA ASN A 22 9.78 -60.77 -29.74
C ASN A 22 10.74 -60.58 -28.54
N GLN A 23 10.30 -59.78 -27.56
CA GLN A 23 10.95 -59.54 -26.28
C GLN A 23 9.84 -59.26 -25.25
N ALA A 24 9.00 -60.26 -24.99
CA ALA A 24 7.87 -60.12 -24.08
C ALA A 24 8.32 -60.46 -22.65
N GLU A 25 8.34 -59.47 -21.77
CA GLU A 25 8.46 -59.67 -20.33
C GLU A 25 7.30 -60.54 -19.80
N SER A 26 7.52 -61.18 -18.65
CA SER A 26 6.45 -61.96 -18.03
C SER A 26 5.31 -61.03 -17.58
N PRO A 27 4.04 -61.50 -17.54
CA PRO A 27 2.92 -60.67 -17.06
C PRO A 27 3.10 -60.13 -15.62
N ALA A 28 3.99 -60.75 -14.83
CA ALA A 28 4.34 -60.28 -13.49
C ALA A 28 5.34 -59.12 -13.53
N GLU A 29 6.36 -59.16 -14.40
CA GLU A 29 7.29 -58.05 -14.62
C GLU A 29 6.56 -56.83 -15.18
N THR A 30 5.73 -57.00 -16.22
CA THR A 30 4.95 -55.87 -16.78
C THR A 30 4.05 -55.20 -15.74
N GLN A 31 3.48 -55.97 -14.80
CA GLN A 31 2.69 -55.38 -13.71
C GLN A 31 3.55 -54.62 -12.71
N ALA A 32 4.77 -55.11 -12.43
CA ALA A 32 5.72 -54.42 -11.58
C ALA A 32 6.18 -53.10 -12.23
N ASP A 33 6.53 -53.11 -13.52
CA ASP A 33 6.99 -51.91 -14.24
C ASP A 33 5.90 -50.84 -14.31
N VAL A 34 4.64 -51.23 -14.50
CA VAL A 34 3.50 -50.29 -14.47
C VAL A 34 3.33 -49.69 -13.06
N ALA A 35 3.48 -50.50 -12.01
CA ALA A 35 3.39 -50.01 -10.65
C ALA A 35 4.53 -49.05 -10.30
N ASP A 36 5.75 -49.36 -10.76
CA ASP A 36 6.94 -48.52 -10.58
C ASP A 36 6.80 -47.19 -11.34
N ALA A 37 6.44 -47.25 -12.63
CA ALA A 37 6.17 -46.06 -13.43
C ALA A 37 5.05 -45.19 -12.84
N GLN A 38 4.00 -45.79 -12.27
CA GLN A 38 2.94 -45.04 -11.59
C GLN A 38 3.44 -44.39 -10.29
N ALA A 39 4.34 -45.05 -9.55
CA ALA A 39 4.93 -44.50 -8.34
C ALA A 39 5.88 -43.33 -8.65
N GLU A 40 6.74 -43.47 -9.66
CA GLU A 40 7.62 -42.40 -10.16
C GLU A 40 6.79 -41.20 -10.64
N ALA A 41 5.76 -41.43 -11.48
CA ALA A 41 4.87 -40.36 -11.94
C ALA A 41 4.16 -39.64 -10.79
N ASN A 42 3.73 -40.38 -9.76
CA ASN A 42 3.12 -39.78 -8.57
C ASN A 42 4.13 -38.95 -7.76
N GLN A 43 5.40 -39.37 -7.71
CA GLN A 43 6.47 -38.63 -7.05
C GLN A 43 6.78 -37.33 -7.81
N GLU A 44 6.95 -37.38 -9.13
CA GLU A 44 7.20 -36.20 -9.96
C GLU A 44 6.07 -35.17 -9.85
N VAL A 45 4.81 -35.64 -9.85
CA VAL A 45 3.66 -34.75 -9.64
C VAL A 45 3.68 -34.12 -8.24
N ALA A 46 4.05 -34.89 -7.21
CA ALA A 46 4.16 -34.36 -5.85
C ALA A 46 5.29 -33.33 -5.70
N GLU A 47 6.42 -33.53 -6.39
CA GLU A 47 7.53 -32.57 -6.45
C GLU A 47 7.11 -31.30 -7.20
N ALA A 48 6.53 -31.42 -8.38
CA ALA A 48 6.02 -30.28 -9.15
C ALA A 48 4.97 -29.46 -8.37
N GLN A 49 4.12 -30.11 -7.56
CA GLN A 49 3.17 -29.42 -6.68
C GLN A 49 3.87 -28.67 -5.54
N ARG A 50 4.97 -29.20 -5.01
CA ARG A 50 5.76 -28.53 -3.96
C ARG A 50 6.48 -27.32 -4.51
N ASP A 51 7.15 -27.45 -5.66
CA ASP A 51 7.86 -26.35 -6.32
C ASP A 51 6.89 -25.23 -6.69
N ALA A 52 5.74 -25.57 -7.29
CA ALA A 52 4.69 -24.59 -7.56
C ALA A 52 4.17 -23.91 -6.29
N SER A 53 4.10 -24.63 -5.17
CA SER A 53 3.70 -24.05 -3.89
C SER A 53 4.77 -23.12 -3.32
N GLU A 54 6.05 -23.44 -3.50
CA GLU A 54 7.19 -22.60 -3.10
C GLU A 54 7.23 -21.30 -3.90
N GLU A 55 7.16 -21.36 -5.23
CA GLU A 55 7.10 -20.19 -6.10
C GLU A 55 5.91 -19.27 -5.76
N VAL A 56 4.73 -19.86 -5.49
CA VAL A 56 3.55 -19.11 -5.08
C VAL A 56 3.77 -18.44 -3.71
N ASN A 57 4.46 -19.09 -2.79
CA ASN A 57 4.76 -18.51 -1.47
C ASN A 57 5.79 -17.38 -1.55
N GLU A 58 6.82 -17.53 -2.40
CA GLU A 58 7.82 -16.50 -2.69
C GLU A 58 7.16 -15.28 -3.34
N ALA A 59 6.38 -15.48 -4.41
CA ALA A 59 5.64 -14.40 -5.07
C ALA A 59 4.68 -13.68 -4.10
N GLN A 60 4.03 -14.42 -3.19
CA GLN A 60 3.24 -13.81 -2.13
C GLN A 60 4.09 -13.05 -1.09
N GLY A 61 5.32 -13.50 -0.83
CA GLY A 61 6.31 -12.81 -0.01
C GLY A 61 6.66 -11.44 -0.61
N ASP A 62 7.11 -11.45 -1.86
CA ASP A 62 7.49 -10.25 -2.60
C ASP A 62 6.33 -9.24 -2.68
N LEU A 63 5.12 -9.72 -2.97
CA LEU A 63 3.93 -8.88 -2.99
C LEU A 63 3.66 -8.23 -1.62
N ARG A 64 3.90 -8.93 -0.52
CA ARG A 64 3.72 -8.36 0.83
C ARG A 64 4.81 -7.33 1.16
N ASP A 65 6.04 -7.53 0.71
CA ASP A 65 7.14 -6.59 0.91
C ASP A 65 6.91 -5.31 0.08
N GLU A 66 6.58 -5.44 -1.20
CA GLU A 66 6.21 -4.30 -2.05
C GLU A 66 5.02 -3.52 -1.47
N GLN A 67 4.00 -4.23 -0.94
CA GLN A 67 2.88 -3.58 -0.27
C GLN A 67 3.31 -2.82 1.00
N ARG A 68 4.25 -3.37 1.80
CA ARG A 68 4.79 -2.68 2.97
C ARG A 68 5.52 -1.40 2.56
N ASP A 69 6.37 -1.49 1.55
CA ASP A 69 7.15 -0.36 1.05
C ASP A 69 6.25 0.72 0.46
N ALA A 70 5.24 0.35 -0.32
CA ALA A 70 4.25 1.27 -0.84
C ALA A 70 3.47 1.97 0.29
N ASN A 71 3.04 1.22 1.31
CA ASN A 71 2.35 1.80 2.46
C ASN A 71 3.26 2.75 3.26
N GLN A 72 4.54 2.41 3.42
CA GLN A 72 5.51 3.27 4.08
C GLN A 72 5.73 4.58 3.30
N GLN A 73 5.86 4.51 1.98
CA GLN A 73 5.98 5.68 1.10
C GLN A 73 4.74 6.58 1.15
N VAL A 74 3.55 5.98 1.18
CA VAL A 74 2.30 6.75 1.33
C VAL A 74 2.23 7.43 2.70
N ALA A 75 2.65 6.74 3.76
CA ALA A 75 2.69 7.31 5.10
C ALA A 75 3.68 8.49 5.19
N SER A 76 4.89 8.35 4.62
CA SER A 76 5.89 9.43 4.60
C SER A 76 5.41 10.63 3.79
N ALA A 77 4.91 10.42 2.58
CA ALA A 77 4.37 11.49 1.73
C ALA A 77 3.18 12.20 2.41
N SER A 78 2.30 11.45 3.07
CA SER A 78 1.22 12.04 3.87
C SER A 78 1.76 12.92 5.01
N GLY A 79 2.82 12.45 5.67
CA GLY A 79 3.60 13.20 6.67
C GLY A 79 4.08 14.55 6.13
N GLU A 80 4.86 14.52 5.05
CA GLU A 80 5.40 15.72 4.42
C GLU A 80 4.32 16.72 4.01
N VAL A 81 3.25 16.25 3.34
CA VAL A 81 2.13 17.12 2.91
C VAL A 81 1.45 17.82 4.08
N GLY A 82 1.28 17.13 5.21
CA GLY A 82 0.64 17.76 6.37
C GLY A 82 1.56 18.73 7.11
N GLU A 83 2.88 18.50 7.11
CA GLU A 83 3.84 19.47 7.64
C GLU A 83 3.85 20.75 6.81
N GLU A 84 3.92 20.61 5.48
CA GLU A 84 3.84 21.73 4.54
C GLU A 84 2.51 22.48 4.68
N ALA A 85 1.38 21.76 4.81
CA ALA A 85 0.09 22.39 5.04
C ALA A 85 0.01 23.15 6.38
N ALA A 86 0.66 22.65 7.44
CA ALA A 86 0.74 23.35 8.72
C ALA A 86 1.62 24.61 8.61
N ALA A 87 2.75 24.54 7.91
CA ALA A 87 3.61 25.68 7.62
C ALA A 87 2.88 26.76 6.81
N ALA A 88 2.20 26.38 5.71
CA ALA A 88 1.44 27.32 4.90
C ALA A 88 0.32 28.02 5.69
N ARG A 89 -0.38 27.30 6.58
CA ARG A 89 -1.39 27.89 7.46
C ARG A 89 -0.78 28.87 8.46
N TYR A 90 0.38 28.55 9.01
CA TYR A 90 1.14 29.43 9.88
C TYR A 90 1.50 30.73 9.16
N ASP A 91 2.09 30.65 7.98
CA ASP A 91 2.50 31.82 7.19
C ASP A 91 1.31 32.73 6.88
N VAL A 92 0.19 32.16 6.42
CA VAL A 92 -1.05 32.92 6.19
C VAL A 92 -1.55 33.61 7.46
N ALA A 93 -1.47 32.95 8.62
CA ALA A 93 -1.89 33.54 9.88
C ALA A 93 -0.97 34.69 10.33
N ILE A 94 0.34 34.56 10.12
CA ILE A 94 1.32 35.62 10.39
C ILE A 94 1.07 36.84 9.50
N GLU A 95 0.97 36.65 8.18
CA GLU A 95 0.71 37.72 7.22
C GLU A 95 -0.59 38.45 7.51
N ARG A 96 -1.64 37.70 7.89
CA ARG A 96 -2.91 38.28 8.32
C ARG A 96 -2.74 39.13 9.58
N ALA A 97 -2.06 38.62 10.59
CA ALA A 97 -1.85 39.33 11.85
C ALA A 97 -1.05 40.63 11.62
N GLU A 98 -0.03 40.59 10.77
CA GLU A 98 0.76 41.77 10.40
C GLU A 98 -0.06 42.79 9.60
N GLY A 99 -0.92 42.33 8.69
CA GLY A 99 -1.87 43.20 7.98
C GLY A 99 -2.86 43.88 8.93
N GLU A 100 -3.43 43.14 9.88
CA GLU A 100 -4.35 43.67 10.90
C GLU A 100 -3.64 44.66 11.83
N HIS A 101 -2.40 44.36 12.25
CA HIS A 101 -1.56 45.26 13.05
C HIS A 101 -1.26 46.56 12.31
N LYS A 102 -0.89 46.49 11.03
CA LYS A 102 -0.64 47.68 10.22
C LYS A 102 -1.88 48.56 10.16
N VAL A 103 -3.04 47.98 9.84
CA VAL A 103 -4.31 48.72 9.81
C VAL A 103 -4.65 49.33 11.18
N ALA A 104 -4.41 48.61 12.27
CA ALA A 104 -4.63 49.13 13.63
C ALA A 104 -3.68 50.30 13.93
N THR A 105 -2.41 50.20 13.55
CA THR A 105 -1.42 51.25 13.73
C THR A 105 -1.80 52.52 12.98
N GLU A 106 -2.18 52.41 11.71
CA GLU A 106 -2.67 53.55 10.90
C GLU A 106 -3.89 54.22 11.54
N LYS A 107 -4.82 53.43 12.12
CA LYS A 107 -5.96 53.97 12.87
C LYS A 107 -5.52 54.71 14.14
N CYS A 108 -4.49 54.23 14.84
CA CYS A 108 -3.94 54.92 16.00
C CYS A 108 -3.29 56.26 15.65
N GLU A 109 -2.85 56.48 14.40
CA GLU A 109 -2.27 57.75 13.96
C GLU A 109 -3.27 58.92 13.97
N ALA A 110 -4.57 58.63 13.94
CA ALA A 110 -5.62 59.63 14.10
C ALA A 110 -5.74 60.16 15.55
N LEU A 111 -5.10 59.51 16.53
CA LEU A 111 -5.07 59.91 17.93
C LEU A 111 -3.82 60.74 18.24
N ALA A 112 -3.80 61.39 19.40
CA ALA A 112 -2.66 62.19 19.86
C ALA A 112 -2.29 61.90 21.33
N GLY A 113 -1.03 62.13 21.68
CA GLY A 113 -0.54 61.98 23.06
C GLY A 113 -0.68 60.55 23.60
N GLY A 114 -0.96 60.42 24.89
CA GLY A 114 -1.03 59.10 25.55
C GLY A 114 -2.10 58.15 25.00
N GLU A 115 -3.16 58.67 24.35
CA GLU A 115 -4.18 57.83 23.71
C GLU A 115 -3.63 57.11 22.48
N GLN A 116 -2.76 57.79 21.72
CA GLN A 116 -2.07 57.18 20.58
C GLN A 116 -1.09 56.09 21.04
N GLU A 117 -0.32 56.37 22.09
CA GLU A 117 0.65 55.43 22.65
C GLU A 117 -0.04 54.16 23.15
N ALA A 118 -1.09 54.29 23.98
CA ALA A 118 -1.87 53.16 24.47
C ALA A 118 -2.60 52.38 23.34
N CYS A 119 -2.94 53.05 22.24
CA CYS A 119 -3.50 52.40 21.06
C CYS A 119 -2.47 51.53 20.34
N LYS A 120 -1.25 52.06 20.12
CA LYS A 120 -0.14 51.33 19.48
C LYS A 120 0.31 50.14 20.33
N GLU A 121 0.46 50.33 21.65
CA GLU A 121 0.80 49.24 22.57
C GLU A 121 -0.22 48.09 22.51
N ARG A 122 -1.52 48.42 22.42
CA ARG A 122 -2.57 47.40 22.24
C ARG A 122 -2.47 46.71 20.89
N ALA A 123 -2.17 47.43 19.82
CA ALA A 123 -1.96 46.84 18.50
C ALA A 123 -0.78 45.85 18.52
N ASP A 124 0.34 46.25 19.12
CA ASP A 124 1.54 45.42 19.28
C ASP A 124 1.24 44.15 20.10
N SER A 125 0.54 44.29 21.23
CA SER A 125 0.13 43.16 22.05
C SER A 125 -0.78 42.18 21.29
N ASN A 126 -1.72 42.70 20.49
CA ASN A 126 -2.59 41.84 19.66
C ASN A 126 -1.80 41.09 18.59
N LEU A 127 -0.80 41.74 17.96
CA LEU A 127 0.08 41.09 16.99
C LEU A 127 0.85 39.94 17.63
N GLU A 128 1.45 40.18 18.80
CA GLU A 128 2.20 39.15 19.53
C GLU A 128 1.30 37.95 19.89
N LEU A 129 0.12 38.21 20.44
CA LEU A 129 -0.85 37.16 20.77
C LEU A 129 -1.27 36.34 19.54
N ALA A 130 -1.45 36.98 18.39
CA ALA A 130 -1.80 36.33 17.14
C ALA A 130 -0.64 35.47 16.60
N LYS A 131 0.60 35.96 16.65
CA LYS A 131 1.80 35.19 16.26
C LYS A 131 1.98 33.95 17.14
N GLU A 132 1.81 34.10 18.45
CA GLU A 132 1.88 32.96 19.37
C GLU A 132 0.74 31.97 19.17
N ALA A 133 -0.47 32.42 18.83
CA ALA A 133 -1.56 31.52 18.45
C ALA A 133 -1.24 30.73 17.19
N ALA A 134 -0.77 31.40 16.13
CA ALA A 134 -0.37 30.74 14.89
C ALA A 134 0.71 29.68 15.13
N LYS A 135 1.70 29.98 15.98
CA LYS A 135 2.77 29.04 16.35
C LYS A 135 2.22 27.82 17.08
N ARG A 136 1.34 28.01 18.06
CA ARG A 136 0.69 26.89 18.78
C ARG A 136 -0.11 26.01 17.85
N ASP A 137 -0.84 26.60 16.90
CA ASP A 137 -1.67 25.86 15.95
C ASP A 137 -0.80 25.02 15.00
N ARG A 138 0.32 25.57 14.53
CA ARG A 138 1.30 24.83 13.74
C ARG A 138 1.90 23.67 14.53
N ASP A 139 2.36 23.93 15.75
CA ASP A 139 2.99 22.91 16.60
C ASP A 139 1.99 21.81 16.98
N ALA A 140 0.72 22.15 17.24
CA ALA A 140 -0.33 21.17 17.47
C ALA A 140 -0.62 20.29 16.24
N ALA A 141 -0.45 20.84 15.03
CA ALA A 141 -0.63 20.11 13.78
C ALA A 141 0.57 19.19 13.45
N THR A 142 1.76 19.48 13.96
CA THR A 142 2.97 18.66 13.75
C THR A 142 3.21 17.62 14.85
N VAL A 143 2.76 17.86 16.09
CA VAL A 143 2.96 16.95 17.24
C VAL A 143 1.96 15.79 17.33
N ASN A 144 0.74 15.95 16.81
CA ASN A 144 -0.30 14.89 16.86
C ASN A 144 -0.17 13.84 15.73
N ARG A 145 1.04 13.65 15.18
CA ARG A 145 1.33 12.76 14.06
C ARG A 145 2.52 11.87 14.39
#